data_AF-A0A969BPQ5-F1
#
_entry.id   AF-A0A969BPQ5-F1
#
_cell.length_a   1.000
_cell.length_b   1.000
_cell.length_c   1.000
_cell.angle_alpha   90.00
_cell.angle_beta   90.00
_cell.angle_gamma   90.00
#
_symmetry.space_group_name_H-M   'P 1'
#
loop_
_entity.id
_entity.type
_entity.pdbx_description
1 polymer ?
#
loop_
_entity_poly.entity_id
_entity_poly.type
_entity_poly.pdbx_seq_one_letter_code
_entity_poly.pdbx_strand_id
1 'polypeptide(L)' 'MANTAAPQPEARRYSVAYFRYVGATALTVTGPVTGRTYRFPAPGAVMPVDPRDQASMMRVPILKLAAGP' A
#
# COMPACT_ATOMS: atom_id res chain seq x y z
N MET A 1 -26.46 16.08 27.86
CA MET A 1 -26.13 17.00 26.74
C MET A 1 -24.64 16.86 26.45
N ALA A 2 -24.25 16.84 25.17
CA ALA A 2 -22.90 16.74 24.60
C ALA A 2 -22.20 15.36 24.64
N ASN A 3 -22.44 14.55 23.60
CA ASN A 3 -21.51 13.50 23.18
C ASN A 3 -20.57 14.11 22.15
N THR A 4 -19.38 14.56 22.56
CA THR A 4 -18.34 15.05 21.65
C THR A 4 -17.63 13.86 21.03
N ALA A 5 -18.30 13.19 20.10
CA ALA A 5 -17.59 12.36 19.15
C ALA A 5 -16.80 13.32 18.25
N ALA A 6 -15.47 13.35 18.41
CA ALA A 6 -14.59 13.84 17.35
C ALA A 6 -15.07 13.22 16.02
N PRO A 7 -14.90 13.88 14.86
CA PRO A 7 -15.05 13.19 13.60
C PRO A 7 -14.01 12.06 13.63
N GLN A 8 -14.42 10.86 14.03
CA GLN A 8 -13.67 9.66 13.73
C GLN A 8 -13.56 9.73 12.22
N PRO A 9 -12.34 9.92 11.66
CA PRO A 9 -12.18 9.87 10.23
C PRO A 9 -12.76 8.51 9.90
N GLU A 10 -13.83 8.52 9.11
CA GLU A 10 -14.61 7.35 8.77
C GLU A 10 -13.62 6.21 8.63
N ALA A 11 -13.92 5.06 9.21
CA ALA A 11 -13.39 3.81 8.72
C ALA A 11 -13.91 3.63 7.27
N ARG A 12 -13.56 4.58 6.40
CA ARG A 12 -13.48 4.48 4.97
C ARG A 12 -12.73 3.18 4.84
N ARG A 13 -13.45 2.19 4.36
CA ARG A 13 -12.91 0.88 4.07
C ARG A 13 -11.80 1.15 3.06
N TYR A 14 -10.61 1.47 3.56
CA TYR A 14 -9.42 1.65 2.76
C TYR A 14 -9.15 0.23 2.31
N SER A 15 -9.64 -0.08 1.12
CA SER A 15 -9.51 -1.38 0.48
C SER A 15 -8.04 -1.61 0.22
N VAL A 16 -7.29 -2.09 1.21
CA VAL A 16 -5.83 -2.26 1.14
C VAL A 16 -5.49 -3.07 -0.10
N ALA A 17 -4.63 -2.51 -0.96
CA ALA A 17 -4.13 -3.20 -2.14
C ALA A 17 -2.85 -3.94 -1.75
N TYR A 18 -2.73 -5.22 -2.09
CA TYR A 18 -1.50 -5.97 -1.84
C TYR A 18 -0.69 -6.06 -3.13
N PHE A 19 0.61 -5.84 -3.01
CA PHE A 19 1.54 -6.01 -4.11
C PHE A 19 2.60 -7.03 -3.75
N ARG A 20 2.92 -7.92 -4.70
CA ARG A 20 4.05 -8.83 -4.67
C ARG A 20 5.19 -8.24 -5.47
N TYR A 21 6.37 -8.21 -4.88
CA TYR A 21 7.60 -7.89 -5.57
C TYR A 21 8.15 -9.14 -6.29
N VAL A 22 8.48 -9.01 -7.58
CA VAL A 22 8.98 -10.11 -8.43
C VAL A 22 10.35 -9.83 -9.04
N GLY A 23 11.08 -8.83 -8.53
CA GLY A 23 12.47 -8.58 -8.93
C GLY A 23 13.46 -9.52 -8.23
N ALA A 24 14.74 -9.18 -8.26
CA ALA A 24 15.83 -10.05 -7.79
C ALA A 24 16.43 -9.66 -6.43
N THR A 25 16.18 -8.44 -5.93
CA THR A 25 16.83 -7.88 -4.72
C THR A 25 15.81 -7.24 -3.78
N ALA A 26 16.24 -6.49 -2.76
CA ALA A 26 15.30 -5.66 -2.01
C ALA A 26 14.87 -4.44 -2.85
N LEU A 27 13.61 -4.03 -2.73
CA LEU A 27 13.08 -2.82 -3.38
C LEU A 27 12.45 -1.89 -2.35
N THR A 28 12.75 -0.60 -2.47
CA THR A 28 12.08 0.46 -1.72
C THR A 28 11.38 1.40 -2.68
N VAL A 29 10.10 1.68 -2.47
CA VAL A 29 9.31 2.61 -3.28
C VAL A 29 8.60 3.60 -2.37
N THR A 30 8.68 4.89 -2.69
CA THR A 30 7.89 5.92 -2.02
C THR A 30 6.61 6.17 -2.79
N GLY A 31 5.46 6.03 -2.13
CA GLY A 31 4.16 6.36 -2.67
C GLY A 31 4.06 7.87 -2.96
N PRO A 32 3.77 8.29 -4.20
CA PRO A 32 3.76 9.70 -4.55
C PRO A 32 2.54 10.46 -4.01
N VAL A 33 1.47 9.76 -3.63
CA VAL A 33 0.24 10.39 -3.12
C VAL A 33 0.28 10.51 -1.60
N THR A 34 0.70 9.45 -0.90
CA THR A 34 0.73 9.46 0.56
C THR A 34 2.10 9.81 1.16
N GLY A 35 3.17 9.77 0.37
CA GLY A 35 4.55 9.91 0.85
C GLY A 35 5.07 8.70 1.62
N ARG A 36 4.30 7.60 1.71
CA ARG A 36 4.69 6.40 2.46
C ARG A 36 5.80 5.63 1.75
N THR A 37 6.78 5.17 2.52
CA THR A 37 7.85 4.31 2.02
C THR A 37 7.47 2.83 2.20
N TYR A 38 7.43 2.10 1.10
CA TYR A 38 7.15 0.67 1.06
C TYR A 38 8.44 -0.08 0.75
N ARG A 39 8.84 -1.01 1.63
CA ARG A 39 10.07 -1.81 1.47
C ARG A 39 9.72 -3.28 1.29
N PHE A 40 10.07 -3.83 0.14
CA PHE A 40 10.01 -5.24 -0.18
C PHE A 40 11.39 -5.87 0.11
N PRO A 41 11.53 -6.71 1.15
CA PRO A 41 12.84 -7.18 1.60
C PRO A 41 13.50 -8.19 0.66
N ALA A 42 12.73 -8.92 -0.15
CA ALA A 42 13.22 -10.00 -1.00
C ALA A 42 12.24 -10.31 -2.15
N PRO A 43 12.69 -11.02 -3.20
CA PRO A 43 11.82 -11.59 -4.23
C PRO A 43 10.66 -12.38 -3.63
N GLY A 44 9.46 -12.10 -4.09
CA GLY A 44 8.23 -12.74 -3.64
C GLY A 44 7.58 -12.10 -2.41
N ALA A 45 8.20 -11.12 -1.77
CA ALA A 45 7.59 -10.41 -0.65
C ALA A 45 6.28 -9.73 -1.06
N VAL A 46 5.27 -9.82 -0.19
CA VAL A 46 3.97 -9.19 -0.36
C VAL A 46 3.83 -8.07 0.66
N MET A 47 3.42 -6.88 0.21
CA MET A 47 3.23 -5.71 1.07
C MET A 47 1.85 -5.08 0.86
N PRO A 48 1.16 -4.69 1.95
CA PRO A 48 -0.01 -3.82 1.85
C PRO A 48 0.42 -2.41 1.42
N VAL A 49 -0.31 -1.85 0.46
CA VAL A 49 -0.12 -0.53 -0.13
C VAL A 49 -1.40 0.28 0.06
N ASP A 50 -1.25 1.58 0.32
CA ASP A 50 -2.38 2.50 0.37
C ASP A 50 -3.09 2.54 -1.00
N PRO A 51 -4.43 2.43 -1.06
CA PRO A 51 -5.16 2.44 -2.32
C PRO A 51 -4.92 3.71 -3.16
N ARG A 52 -4.56 4.82 -2.51
CA ARG A 52 -4.21 6.08 -3.17
C ARG A 52 -2.91 5.99 -3.96
N ASP A 53 -1.96 5.16 -3.52
CA ASP A 53 -0.69 4.93 -4.21
C ASP A 53 -0.75 3.75 -5.21
N GLN A 54 -1.85 2.98 -5.20
CA GLN A 54 -2.00 1.76 -6.02
C GLN A 54 -1.73 2.01 -7.51
N ALA A 55 -2.28 3.10 -8.08
CA ALA A 55 -2.12 3.42 -9.50
C ALA A 55 -0.65 3.65 -9.88
N SER A 56 0.16 4.21 -8.96
CA SER A 56 1.59 4.40 -9.16
C SER A 56 2.35 3.08 -9.02
N MET A 57 1.98 2.23 -8.06
CA MET A 57 2.59 0.90 -7.91
C MET A 57 2.32 -0.02 -9.10
N MET A 58 1.15 0.08 -9.73
CA MET A 58 0.83 -0.65 -10.97
C MET A 58 1.72 -0.26 -12.15
N ARG A 59 2.36 0.91 -12.12
CA ARG A 59 3.32 1.34 -13.16
C ARG A 59 4.72 0.81 -12.94
N VAL A 60 5.02 0.20 -11.79
CA VAL A 60 6.31 -0.42 -11.50
C VAL A 60 6.31 -1.84 -12.08
N PRO A 61 7.10 -2.16 -13.13
CA PRO A 61 6.96 -3.42 -13.85
C PRO A 61 7.23 -4.69 -13.01
N ILE A 62 8.01 -4.53 -11.95
CA ILE A 62 8.42 -5.61 -11.03
C ILE A 62 7.52 -5.71 -9.78
N LEU A 63 6.42 -4.96 -9.74
CA LEU A 63 5.36 -5.11 -8.76
C LEU A 63 4.12 -5.67 -9.43
N LYS A 64 3.52 -6.69 -8.82
CA LYS A 64 2.27 -7.29 -9.28
C LYS A 64 1.21 -7.22 -8.20
N LEU A 65 -0.03 -6.96 -8.57
CA LEU A 65 -1.16 -7.12 -7.64
C LEU A 65 -1.18 -8.54 -7.09
N ALA A 66 -1.45 -8.65 -5.81
CA ALA A 66 -1.57 -9.92 -5.09
C ALA A 66 -2.90 -9.95 -4.35
N ALA A 67 -3.43 -11.16 -4.13
CA ALA A 67 -4.40 -11.35 -3.07
C ALA A 67 -3.73 -11.05 -1.73
N GLY A 68 -4.49 -10.55 -0.75
CA GLY A 68 -4.00 -10.46 0.61
C GLY A 68 -3.53 -11.84 1.12
N PRO A 69 -2.56 -11.88 2.05
CA PRO A 69 -2.15 -13.12 2.70
C PRO A 69 -3.30 -13.75 3.51
#